data_AF-A0A8J8D924-F1
#
_entry.id   AF-A0A8J8D924-F1
#
_cell.length_a   1.000
_cell.length_b   1.000
_cell.length_c   1.000
_cell.angle_alpha   90.00
_cell.angle_beta   90.00
_cell.angle_gamma   90.00
#
_symmetry.space_group_name_H-M   'P 1'
#
loop_
_entity.id
_entity.type
_entity.pdbx_description
1 polymer ?
#
loop_
_entity_poly.entity_id
_entity_poly.type
_entity_poly.pdbx_seq_one_letter_code
_entity_poly.pdbx_strand_id
1 'polypeptide(L)'
;MERLKALIGRRENRVDFVSDLITLLLTEELYSDEALFRDVVEEVYRILREEVLKNGRKELIAAYEAAVVLRASVRGDITAPEQLLRSIKRSLGGVGSAL
;
A
#
# COMPACT_ATOMS: atom_id res chain seq x y z
N MET A 1 -7.27 6.31 15.29
CA MET A 1 -7.64 7.37 14.33
C MET A 1 -7.10 8.76 14.70
N GLU A 2 -7.40 9.32 15.89
CA GLU A 2 -6.99 10.72 16.21
C GLU A 2 -5.48 10.97 16.28
N ARG A 3 -4.69 10.03 16.82
CA ARG A 3 -3.22 10.13 16.84
C ARG A 3 -2.61 10.16 15.43
N LEU A 4 -3.15 9.35 14.51
CA LEU A 4 -2.73 9.33 13.11
C LEU A 4 -3.10 10.64 12.40
N LYS A 5 -4.32 11.16 12.65
CA LYS A 5 -4.76 12.47 12.14
C LYS A 5 -3.91 13.63 12.66
N ALA A 6 -3.46 13.58 13.90
CA ALA A 6 -2.56 14.59 14.48
C ALA A 6 -1.16 14.57 13.84
N LEU A 7 -0.68 13.41 13.39
CA LEU A 7 0.55 13.29 12.59
C LEU A 7 0.34 13.80 11.15
N ILE A 8 -0.82 13.50 10.54
CA ILE A 8 -1.21 13.95 9.19
C ILE A 8 -1.32 15.48 9.10
N GLY A 9 -1.87 16.14 10.12
CA GLY A 9 -2.12 17.59 10.11
C GLY A 9 -0.86 18.48 10.19
N ARG A 10 0.33 17.91 10.34
CA ARG A 10 1.57 18.65 10.62
C ARG A 10 2.59 18.71 9.48
N ARG A 11 2.42 17.99 8.37
CA ARG A 11 3.45 17.97 7.29
C ARG A 11 2.88 18.30 5.92
N GLU A 12 3.51 19.28 5.26
CA GLU A 12 3.22 19.68 3.86
C GLU A 12 3.69 18.62 2.85
N ASN A 13 4.66 17.75 3.20
CA ASN A 13 5.19 16.72 2.32
C ASN A 13 4.72 15.32 2.71
N ARG A 14 3.92 14.71 1.84
CA ARG A 14 3.29 13.39 2.04
C ARG A 14 4.30 12.25 2.03
N VAL A 15 5.44 12.40 1.36
CA VAL A 15 6.50 11.39 1.33
C VAL A 15 7.25 11.33 2.66
N ASP A 16 7.54 12.48 3.25
CA ASP A 16 8.18 12.54 4.57
C ASP A 16 7.30 11.91 5.64
N PHE A 17 5.98 12.10 5.52
CA PHE A 17 5.01 11.43 6.39
C PHE A 17 5.03 9.90 6.22
N VAL A 18 5.12 9.37 4.99
CA VAL A 18 5.29 7.93 4.76
C VAL A 18 6.56 7.40 5.43
N SER A 19 7.66 8.16 5.35
CA SER A 19 8.92 7.78 6.02
C SER A 19 8.77 7.71 7.54
N ASP A 20 8.04 8.66 8.15
CA ASP A 20 7.78 8.62 9.60
C ASP A 20 6.91 7.42 9.98
N LEU A 21 5.86 7.13 9.19
CA LEU A 21 4.98 5.99 9.43
C LEU A 21 5.78 4.69 9.42
N ILE A 22 6.66 4.52 8.43
CA ILE A 22 7.54 3.34 8.36
C ILE A 22 8.47 3.29 9.58
N THR A 23 9.06 4.42 9.98
CA THR A 23 9.90 4.49 11.19
C THR A 23 9.14 4.04 12.44
N LEU A 24 7.88 4.46 12.57
CA LEU A 24 7.01 4.09 13.68
C LEU A 24 6.59 2.60 13.63
N LEU A 25 6.39 2.04 12.45
CA LEU A 25 6.14 0.61 12.28
C LEU A 25 7.35 -0.24 12.69
N LEU A 26 8.57 0.27 12.48
CA LEU A 26 9.81 -0.43 12.82
C LEU A 26 10.11 -0.45 14.33
N THR A 27 9.46 0.38 15.14
CA THR A 27 9.69 0.46 16.59
C THR A 27 8.96 -0.60 17.45
N GLU A 28 8.53 -1.73 16.86
CA GLU A 28 7.85 -2.90 17.47
C GLU A 28 6.51 -2.64 18.24
N GLU A 29 6.31 -1.48 18.88
CA GLU A 29 5.09 -1.17 19.64
C GLU A 29 3.82 -1.16 18.78
N LEU A 30 3.92 -0.78 17.51
CA LEU A 30 2.79 -0.81 16.57
C LEU A 30 2.54 -2.20 15.95
N TYR A 31 3.54 -3.08 15.95
CA TYR A 31 3.41 -4.42 15.39
C TYR A 31 2.47 -5.31 16.21
N SER A 32 2.25 -4.95 17.48
CA SER A 32 1.44 -5.69 18.43
C SER A 32 -0.07 -5.44 18.29
N ASP A 33 -0.48 -4.38 17.59
CA ASP A 33 -1.88 -4.09 17.27
C ASP A 33 -2.11 -4.32 15.78
N GLU A 34 -2.63 -5.51 15.45
CA GLU A 34 -2.83 -5.94 14.07
C GLU A 34 -3.72 -4.95 13.29
N ALA A 35 -4.80 -4.45 13.90
CA ALA A 35 -5.73 -3.55 13.24
C ALA A 35 -5.06 -2.20 12.91
N LEU A 36 -4.32 -1.65 13.86
CA LEU A 36 -3.56 -0.42 13.65
C LEU A 36 -2.44 -0.60 12.62
N PHE A 37 -1.76 -1.75 12.64
CA PHE A 37 -0.76 -2.11 11.65
C PHE A 37 -1.35 -2.17 10.23
N ARG A 38 -2.51 -2.81 10.06
CA ARG A 38 -3.20 -2.86 8.75
C ARG A 38 -3.57 -1.46 8.26
N ASP A 39 -4.08 -0.61 9.13
CA ASP A 39 -4.48 0.77 8.80
C ASP A 39 -3.29 1.60 8.32
N VAL A 40 -2.15 1.51 9.02
CA VAL A 40 -0.92 2.23 8.63
C VAL A 40 -0.38 1.73 7.29
N VAL A 41 -0.38 0.41 7.07
CA VAL A 41 0.04 -0.19 5.80
C VAL A 41 -0.84 0.27 4.63
N GLU A 42 -2.16 0.34 4.82
CA GLU A 42 -3.08 0.85 3.81
C GLU A 42 -2.80 2.32 3.48
N GLU A 43 -2.49 3.14 4.50
CA GLU A 43 -2.18 4.55 4.31
C GLU A 43 -0.86 4.76 3.55
N VAL A 44 0.18 4.00 3.89
CA VAL A 44 1.47 4.00 3.15
C VAL A 44 1.24 3.66 1.67
N TYR A 45 0.48 2.58 1.39
CA TYR A 45 0.11 2.20 0.04
C TYR A 45 -0.65 3.32 -0.69
N ARG A 46 -1.65 3.92 -0.03
CA ARG A 46 -2.51 4.96 -0.62
C ARG A 46 -1.69 6.17 -1.05
N ILE A 47 -0.79 6.66 -0.19
CA ILE A 47 0.03 7.83 -0.46
C ILE A 47 1.01 7.54 -1.59
N LEU A 48 1.75 6.43 -1.53
CA LEU A 48 2.72 6.06 -2.58
C LEU A 48 2.04 5.86 -3.94
N ARG A 49 0.86 5.24 -3.97
CA ARG A 49 0.05 5.12 -5.20
C ARG A 49 -0.30 6.49 -5.77
N GLU A 50 -0.69 7.43 -4.92
CA GLU A 50 -1.07 8.78 -5.34
C GLU A 50 0.13 9.55 -5.91
N GLU A 51 1.27 9.51 -5.21
CA GLU A 51 2.50 10.17 -5.66
C GLU A 51 3.03 9.60 -6.98
N VAL A 52 2.99 8.28 -7.15
CA VAL A 52 3.46 7.62 -8.39
C VAL A 52 2.48 7.82 -9.54
N LEU A 53 1.19 7.51 -9.34
CA LEU A 53 0.23 7.45 -10.44
C LEU A 53 -0.41 8.79 -10.79
N LYS A 54 -0.59 9.69 -9.81
CA LYS A 54 -1.20 11.01 -10.05
C LYS A 54 -0.16 12.11 -10.18
N ASN A 55 0.84 12.12 -9.27
CA ASN A 55 1.85 13.18 -9.25
C ASN A 55 3.07 12.87 -10.13
N GLY A 56 3.14 11.66 -10.71
CA GLY A 56 4.17 11.28 -11.67
C GLY A 56 5.58 11.12 -11.07
N ARG A 57 5.69 10.94 -9.76
CA ARG A 57 6.96 10.74 -9.04
C ARG A 57 7.54 9.36 -9.30
N LYS A 58 8.19 9.19 -10.47
CA LYS A 58 8.76 7.92 -10.92
C LYS A 58 9.86 7.39 -10.00
N GLU A 59 10.54 8.27 -9.29
CA GLU A 59 11.56 7.92 -8.30
C GLU A 59 10.99 7.11 -7.11
N LEU A 60 9.67 7.14 -6.89
CA LEU A 60 8.98 6.41 -5.83
C LEU A 60 8.41 5.06 -6.27
N ILE A 61 8.60 4.64 -7.53
CA ILE A 61 8.02 3.39 -8.07
C ILE A 61 8.44 2.18 -7.24
N ALA A 62 9.73 2.05 -6.92
CA ALA A 62 10.24 0.92 -6.14
C ALA A 62 9.61 0.86 -4.72
N ALA A 63 9.44 2.02 -4.08
CA ALA A 63 8.78 2.11 -2.78
C ALA A 63 7.29 1.73 -2.88
N TYR A 64 6.61 2.17 -3.94
CA TYR A 64 5.23 1.80 -4.21
C TYR A 64 5.06 0.29 -4.43
N GLU A 65 5.91 -0.34 -5.24
CA GLU A 65 5.90 -1.79 -5.47
C GLU A 65 6.09 -2.57 -4.16
N ALA A 66 7.04 -2.16 -3.31
CA ALA A 66 7.23 -2.75 -1.98
C ALA A 66 5.97 -2.60 -1.09
N ALA A 67 5.31 -1.44 -1.13
CA ALA A 67 4.06 -1.21 -0.39
C ALA A 67 2.90 -2.08 -0.89
N VAL A 68 2.85 -2.40 -2.19
CA VAL A 68 1.86 -3.36 -2.74
C VAL A 68 2.06 -4.75 -2.14
N VAL A 69 3.31 -5.22 -2.09
CA VAL A 69 3.65 -6.53 -1.53
C VAL A 69 3.34 -6.57 -0.02
N LEU A 70 3.73 -5.54 0.72
CA LEU A 70 3.43 -5.41 2.15
C LEU A 70 1.92 -5.42 2.42
N ARG A 71 1.13 -4.67 1.64
CA ARG A 71 -0.33 -4.67 1.77
C ARG A 71 -0.94 -6.04 1.55
N ALA A 72 -0.45 -6.78 0.56
CA ALA A 72 -0.91 -8.14 0.26
C ALA A 72 -0.58 -9.12 1.39
N SER A 73 0.62 -9.03 1.98
CA SER A 73 1.02 -9.90 3.11
C SER A 73 0.18 -9.63 4.36
N VAL A 74 -0.13 -8.36 4.63
CA VAL A 74 -0.85 -7.95 5.86
C VAL A 74 -2.35 -8.21 5.78
N ARG A 75 -2.95 -8.21 4.59
CA ARG A 75 -4.38 -8.52 4.46
C ARG A 75 -4.71 -10.00 4.67
N GLY A 76 -3.72 -10.90 4.64
CA GLY A 76 -3.95 -12.35 4.61
C GLY A 76 -4.53 -12.83 3.27
N ASP A 77 -4.66 -11.93 2.30
CA ASP A 77 -5.22 -12.17 0.96
C ASP A 77 -4.19 -12.76 0.00
N ILE A 78 -3.22 -13.54 0.49
CA ILE A 78 -2.49 -14.47 -0.39
C ILE A 78 -3.44 -15.64 -0.67
N THR A 79 -4.51 -15.34 -1.38
CA THR A 79 -5.22 -16.28 -2.24
C THR A 79 -4.13 -17.02 -3.00
N ALA A 80 -4.11 -18.36 -2.94
CA ALA A 80 -3.08 -19.18 -3.57
C ALA A 80 -2.64 -18.55 -4.90
N PRO A 81 -1.36 -18.19 -5.09
CA PRO A 81 -0.89 -17.36 -6.21
C PRO A 81 -1.46 -17.79 -7.57
N GLU A 82 -1.72 -19.09 -7.71
CA GLU A 82 -2.37 -19.70 -8.86
C GLU A 82 -3.80 -19.19 -9.16
N GLN A 83 -4.64 -18.96 -8.16
CA GLN A 83 -5.97 -18.37 -8.35
C GLN A 83 -5.87 -16.91 -8.82
N LEU A 84 -4.90 -16.17 -8.29
CA LEU A 84 -4.64 -14.78 -8.68
C LEU A 84 -4.16 -14.71 -10.14
N LEU A 85 -3.20 -15.57 -10.50
CA LEU A 85 -2.69 -15.72 -11.87
C LEU A 85 -3.79 -16.14 -12.84
N ARG A 86 -4.68 -17.07 -12.45
CA ARG A 86 -5.85 -17.46 -13.26
C ARG A 86 -6.86 -16.34 -13.43
N SER A 87 -7.08 -15.52 -12.40
CA SER A 87 -7.96 -14.34 -12.47
C SER A 87 -7.40 -13.29 -13.43
N ILE A 88 -6.10 -12.97 -13.32
CA ILE A 88 -5.39 -12.06 -14.23
C ILE A 88 -5.50 -12.58 -15.68
N LYS A 89 -5.22 -13.86 -15.92
CA LYS A 89 -5.30 -14.47 -17.26
C LYS A 89 -6.72 -14.36 -17.86
N ARG A 90 -7.78 -14.54 -17.06
CA ARG A 90 -9.17 -14.37 -17.53
C ARG A 90 -9.50 -12.92 -17.86
N SER A 91 -9.10 -11.97 -17.02
CA SER A 91 -9.32 -10.53 -17.27
C SER A 91 -8.59 -10.04 -18.52
N LEU A 92 -7.40 -10.59 -18.81
CA LEU A 92 -6.67 -10.31 -20.05
C LEU A 92 -7.31 -10.97 -21.29
N GLY A 93 -7.92 -12.15 -21.12
CA GLY A 93 -8.63 -12.86 -22.20
C GLY A 93 -10.03 -12.32 -22.53
N GLY A 94 -10.61 -11.49 -21.67
CA GLY A 94 -11.94 -10.89 -21.86
C GLY A 94 -11.98 -9.66 -22.78
N VAL A 95 -10.84 -9.20 -23.30
CA VAL A 95 -10.75 -8.03 -24.19
C VAL A 95 -10.79 -8.42 -25.68
N GLY A 96 -11.03 -9.69 -26.02
CA GLY A 96 -10.81 -10.18 -27.39
C GLY A 96 -11.77 -11.26 -27.91
N SER A 97 -13.05 -11.25 -27.54
CA SER A 97 -14.04 -12.09 -28.25
C SER A 97 -15.42 -11.46 -28.29
N ALA A 98 -15.50 -10.25 -28.86
CA ALA A 98 -16.66 -9.85 -29.63
C ALA A 98 -16.23 -9.90 -31.09
N LEU A 99 -16.55 -11.00 -31.78
CA LEU A 99 -16.77 -11.15 -33.21
C LEU A 99 -17.28 -12.57 -33.48
#